data_AF-A0A962Y8N1-F1
#
_entry.id   AF-A0A962Y8N1-F1
#
_cell.length_a   1.000
_cell.length_b   1.000
_cell.length_c   1.000
_cell.angle_alpha   90.00
_cell.angle_beta   90.00
_cell.angle_gamma   90.00
#
_symmetry.space_group_name_H-M   'P 1'
#
loop_
_entity.id
_entity.type
_entity.pdbx_description
1 polymer ?
#
loop_
_entity_poly.entity_id
_entity_poly.type
_entity_poly.pdbx_seq_one_letter_code
_entity_poly.pdbx_strand_id
1 'polypeptide(L)'
;RQHLVALNGAVREVTVAGEEVICSLPGQQIAFNTSKYKRSPIPISLPQDLDGLEQSYRFEEKGEDRVANRVTRIISIEPRDNLRFGYRLWLDRETGMVLRSALLDDQGKIREQFVFTEFEVVNQVAQDLLKPQFISARKLATKISGNMFSEVILQPVWQAGELPSGFHTIVQQRSPDSTAGEAAEHIVFSDGLAAVSVFVEKIQDEEPLLEGPTSMDAMSAYGVVMDGYQVIAVGEVPQRTVEQIARAMQRIE
;
A
#
# COMPACT_ATOMS: atom_id res chain seq x y z
N ARG A 1 3.73 18.38 -5.66
CA ARG A 1 4.88 17.58 -6.13
C ARG A 1 5.62 17.08 -4.91
N GLN A 2 6.14 15.86 -4.94
CA GLN A 2 6.94 15.28 -3.86
C GLN A 2 8.23 14.71 -4.45
N HIS A 3 9.31 14.73 -3.68
CA HIS A 3 10.57 14.08 -4.02
C HIS A 3 11.09 13.39 -2.76
N LEU A 4 11.32 12.09 -2.87
CA LEU A 4 11.78 11.21 -1.80
C LEU A 4 13.13 10.63 -2.21
N VAL A 5 14.10 10.65 -1.31
CA VAL A 5 15.46 10.16 -1.57
C VAL A 5 15.88 9.24 -0.44
N ALA A 6 16.37 8.05 -0.78
CA ALA A 6 17.03 7.19 0.18
C ALA A 6 18.39 7.79 0.58
N LEU A 7 18.53 8.15 1.85
CA LEU A 7 19.77 8.74 2.37
C LEU A 7 20.86 7.69 2.68
N ASN A 8 20.49 6.40 2.69
CA ASN A 8 21.39 5.30 3.01
C ASN A 8 21.31 4.18 1.96
N GLY A 9 22.44 3.51 1.74
CA GLY A 9 22.56 2.39 0.82
C GLY A 9 22.55 2.82 -0.65
N ALA A 10 22.02 1.95 -1.52
CA ALA A 10 21.89 2.25 -2.93
C ALA A 10 20.95 3.46 -3.15
N VAL A 11 21.40 4.39 -3.98
CA VAL A 11 20.66 5.61 -4.35
C VAL A 11 19.34 5.21 -4.99
N ARG A 12 18.25 5.67 -4.37
CA ARG A 12 16.88 5.46 -4.83
C ARG A 12 16.13 6.77 -4.66
N GLU A 13 15.42 7.18 -5.70
CA GLU A 13 14.65 8.42 -5.70
C GLU A 13 13.24 8.14 -6.21
N VAL A 14 12.24 8.77 -5.58
CA VAL A 14 10.85 8.72 -6.03
C VAL A 14 10.35 10.14 -6.20
N THR A 15 9.91 10.48 -7.41
CA THR A 15 9.28 11.78 -7.71
C THR A 15 7.80 11.59 -7.97
N VAL A 16 6.96 12.40 -7.34
CA VAL A 16 5.50 12.38 -7.52
C VAL A 16 5.03 13.72 -8.06
N ALA A 17 4.39 13.73 -9.23
CA ALA A 17 3.86 14.92 -9.87
C ALA A 17 2.47 14.66 -10.45
N GLY A 18 1.43 15.09 -9.74
CA GLY A 18 0.05 14.80 -10.12
C GLY A 18 -0.23 13.31 -10.00
N GLU A 19 -0.51 12.67 -11.13
CA GLU A 19 -0.81 11.24 -11.24
C GLU A 19 0.38 10.43 -11.80
N GLU A 20 1.56 11.03 -11.89
CA GLU A 20 2.78 10.35 -12.32
C GLU A 20 3.70 10.12 -11.11
N VAL A 21 4.11 8.87 -10.92
CA VAL A 21 5.14 8.46 -9.97
C VAL A 21 6.32 7.90 -10.75
N ILE A 22 7.50 8.46 -10.51
CA ILE A 22 8.73 8.05 -11.16
C ILE A 22 9.66 7.50 -10.08
N CYS A 23 9.98 6.21 -10.18
CA CYS A 23 10.98 5.55 -9.34
C CYS A 23 12.30 5.43 -10.12
N SER A 24 13.33 6.07 -9.60
CA SER A 24 14.69 6.01 -10.14
C SER A 24 15.54 5.09 -9.26
N LEU A 25 16.01 4.00 -9.84
CA LEU A 25 16.86 2.97 -9.22
C LEU A 25 18.24 3.00 -9.90
N PRO A 26 19.29 2.40 -9.30
CA PRO A 26 20.59 2.30 -9.96
C PRO A 26 20.48 1.58 -11.31
N GLY A 27 20.68 2.31 -12.41
CA GLY A 27 20.64 1.77 -13.78
C GLY A 27 19.25 1.57 -14.38
N GLN A 28 18.17 1.89 -13.67
CA GLN A 28 16.79 1.67 -14.14
C GLN A 28 15.86 2.81 -13.72
N GLN A 29 14.91 3.16 -14.58
CA GLN A 29 13.84 4.09 -14.23
C GLN A 29 12.50 3.48 -14.61
N ILE A 30 11.57 3.51 -13.66
CA ILE A 30 10.22 2.98 -13.82
C ILE A 30 9.25 4.12 -13.57
N ALA A 31 8.36 4.37 -14.52
CA ALA A 31 7.30 5.37 -14.40
C ALA A 31 5.95 4.67 -14.31
N PHE A 32 5.13 5.12 -13.38
CA PHE A 32 3.79 4.62 -13.12
C PHE A 32 2.76 5.74 -13.22
N ASN A 33 1.58 5.41 -13.73
CA ASN A 33 0.41 6.28 -13.65
C ASN A 33 -0.45 5.86 -12.45
N THR A 34 -0.65 6.77 -11.50
CA THR A 34 -1.41 6.58 -10.25
C THR A 34 -2.81 7.19 -10.29
N SER A 35 -3.34 7.54 -11.47
CA SER A 35 -4.72 8.03 -11.65
C SER A 35 -5.75 7.16 -10.93
N LYS A 36 -5.49 5.84 -10.87
CA LYS A 36 -6.32 4.84 -10.17
C LYS A 36 -5.90 4.54 -8.73
N TYR A 37 -4.74 5.01 -8.27
CA TYR A 37 -4.16 4.65 -6.97
C TYR A 37 -3.52 5.86 -6.26
N LYS A 38 -4.35 6.70 -5.63
CA LYS A 38 -3.94 7.94 -4.95
C LYS A 38 -3.48 7.71 -3.50
N ARG A 39 -2.64 6.71 -3.22
CA ARG A 39 -2.03 6.56 -1.88
C ARG A 39 -0.70 7.30 -1.83
N SER A 40 -0.57 8.24 -0.89
CA SER A 40 0.73 8.90 -0.64
C SER A 40 1.63 7.95 0.16
N PRO A 41 2.91 7.81 -0.21
CA PRO A 41 3.81 6.85 0.41
C PRO A 41 4.27 7.22 1.83
N ILE A 42 4.07 8.46 2.30
CA ILE A 42 4.59 8.88 3.62
C ILE A 42 3.68 9.94 4.28
N PRO A 43 3.45 9.87 5.61
CA PRO A 43 3.71 8.74 6.52
C PRO A 43 2.50 7.80 6.64
N ILE A 44 1.34 8.23 6.14
CA ILE A 44 0.11 7.46 6.00
C ILE A 44 -0.78 8.19 4.98
N SER A 45 -1.51 7.44 4.16
CA SER A 45 -2.55 8.00 3.31
C SER A 45 -3.90 7.82 3.99
N LEU A 46 -4.41 8.88 4.62
CA LEU A 46 -5.78 8.87 5.15
C LEU A 46 -6.78 9.06 4.00
N PRO A 47 -7.92 8.36 4.01
CA PRO A 47 -8.97 8.61 3.02
C PRO A 47 -9.58 10.00 3.23
N GLN A 48 -10.17 10.57 2.17
CA GLN A 48 -10.87 11.85 2.27
C GLN A 48 -12.19 11.72 3.01
N ASP A 49 -12.85 10.57 2.88
CA ASP A 49 -14.06 10.23 3.61
C ASP A 49 -13.69 9.52 4.92
N LEU A 50 -13.73 10.27 6.02
CA LEU A 50 -13.48 9.74 7.36
C LEU A 50 -14.76 9.14 7.99
N ASP A 51 -15.94 9.55 7.54
CA ASP A 51 -17.22 9.09 8.10
C ASP A 51 -17.42 7.60 7.84
N GLY A 52 -17.01 7.13 6.65
CA GLY A 52 -16.99 5.70 6.32
C GLY A 52 -16.07 4.88 7.23
N LEU A 53 -14.97 5.47 7.73
CA LEU A 53 -14.05 4.76 8.63
C LEU A 53 -14.64 4.55 10.03
N GLU A 54 -15.54 5.41 10.52
CA GLU A 54 -16.10 5.29 11.87
C GLU A 54 -16.88 3.99 12.12
N GLN A 55 -17.34 3.34 11.04
CA GLN A 55 -17.99 2.03 11.08
C GLN A 55 -17.01 0.90 11.45
N SER A 56 -15.74 1.04 11.06
CA SER A 56 -14.70 0.01 11.23
C SER A 56 -13.67 0.40 12.28
N TYR A 57 -13.55 1.69 12.60
CA TYR A 57 -12.55 2.26 13.48
C TYR A 57 -13.17 3.20 14.53
N ARG A 58 -12.48 3.36 15.64
CA ARG A 58 -12.72 4.38 16.67
C ARG A 58 -11.54 5.34 16.68
N PHE A 59 -11.83 6.64 16.67
CA PHE A 59 -10.84 7.69 16.80
C PHE A 59 -10.81 8.19 18.25
N GLU A 60 -9.62 8.36 18.81
CA GLU A 60 -9.46 8.87 20.17
C GLU A 60 -8.23 9.78 20.28
N GLU A 61 -8.40 10.95 20.87
CA GLU A 61 -7.29 11.83 21.23
C GLU A 61 -6.65 11.36 22.53
N LYS A 62 -5.35 11.01 22.48
CA LYS A 62 -4.60 10.47 23.63
C LYS A 62 -3.75 11.52 24.35
N GLY A 63 -3.86 12.79 23.95
CA GLY A 63 -3.13 13.92 24.54
C GLY A 63 -2.09 14.51 23.60
N GLU A 64 -1.01 15.05 24.17
CA GLU A 64 0.05 15.76 23.43
C GLU A 64 1.42 15.11 23.67
N ASP A 65 2.31 15.28 22.70
CA ASP A 65 3.71 14.82 22.74
C ASP A 65 4.57 15.73 21.85
N ARG A 66 5.88 15.47 21.77
CA ARG A 66 6.82 16.25 20.96
C ARG A 66 7.58 15.37 19.97
N VAL A 67 7.48 15.69 18.68
CA VAL A 67 8.18 14.99 17.58
C VAL A 67 8.91 16.00 16.72
N ALA A 68 10.16 15.72 16.32
CA ALA A 68 11.01 16.63 15.53
C ALA A 68 11.08 18.07 16.12
N ASN A 69 11.12 18.20 17.46
CA ASN A 69 11.09 19.47 18.20
C ASN A 69 9.81 20.31 18.00
N ARG A 70 8.69 19.67 17.66
CA ARG A 70 7.39 20.32 17.47
C ARG A 70 6.33 19.70 18.35
N VAL A 71 5.40 20.52 18.85
CA VAL A 71 4.28 20.05 19.68
C VAL A 71 3.29 19.33 18.78
N THR A 72 2.86 18.14 19.20
CA THR A 72 1.95 17.28 18.44
C THR A 72 0.76 16.85 19.28
N ARG A 73 -0.38 16.60 18.63
CA ARG A 73 -1.52 15.89 19.21
C ARG A 73 -1.47 14.42 18.81
N ILE A 74 -1.78 13.54 19.75
CA ILE A 74 -1.79 12.11 19.53
C ILE A 74 -3.22 11.67 19.22
N ILE A 75 -3.43 11.12 18.02
CA ILE A 75 -4.68 10.51 17.60
C ILE A 75 -4.47 9.01 17.44
N SER A 76 -5.25 8.21 18.17
CA SER A 76 -5.32 6.76 18.00
C SER A 76 -6.51 6.40 17.13
N ILE A 77 -6.26 5.51 16.16
CA ILE A 77 -7.25 4.92 15.25
C ILE A 77 -7.30 3.43 15.60
N GLU A 78 -8.30 3.03 16.36
CA GLU A 78 -8.42 1.70 16.94
C GLU A 78 -9.47 0.89 16.15
N PRO A 79 -9.14 -0.29 15.62
CA PRO A 79 -10.11 -1.11 14.90
C PRO A 79 -11.19 -1.61 15.86
N ARG A 80 -12.44 -1.70 15.36
CA ARG A 80 -13.59 -2.23 16.12
C ARG A 80 -13.69 -3.74 16.05
N ASP A 81 -13.00 -4.34 15.10
CA ASP A 81 -12.83 -5.77 14.91
C ASP A 81 -11.35 -6.13 15.09
N ASN A 82 -11.05 -7.39 14.83
CA ASN A 82 -9.70 -7.92 14.94
C ASN A 82 -9.09 -8.13 13.54
N LEU A 83 -9.78 -7.77 12.46
CA LEU A 83 -9.39 -8.03 11.07
C LEU A 83 -8.44 -6.97 10.50
N ARG A 84 -7.99 -6.03 11.33
CA ARG A 84 -7.19 -4.88 10.92
C ARG A 84 -6.18 -4.51 11.99
N PHE A 85 -5.12 -3.82 11.57
CA PHE A 85 -4.23 -3.12 12.48
C PHE A 85 -4.77 -1.74 12.84
N GLY A 86 -4.40 -1.27 14.03
CA GLY A 86 -4.65 0.10 14.46
C GLY A 86 -3.51 1.04 14.07
N TYR A 87 -3.75 2.33 14.20
CA TYR A 87 -2.73 3.36 14.02
C TYR A 87 -2.66 4.29 15.22
N ARG A 88 -1.47 4.83 15.47
CA ARG A 88 -1.29 6.02 16.31
C ARG A 88 -0.54 7.07 15.52
N LEU A 89 -1.10 8.27 15.47
CA LEU A 89 -0.61 9.39 14.69
C LEU A 89 -0.27 10.54 15.61
N TRP A 90 0.85 11.21 15.35
CA TRP A 90 1.28 12.42 16.04
C TRP A 90 1.19 13.58 15.05
N LEU A 91 0.15 14.39 15.17
CA LEU A 91 -0.13 15.49 14.27
C LEU A 91 0.47 16.78 14.82
N ASP A 92 1.32 17.44 14.04
CA ASP A 92 1.86 18.77 14.35
C ASP A 92 0.72 19.75 14.65
N ARG A 93 0.80 20.44 15.79
CA ARG A 93 -0.29 21.30 16.27
C ARG A 93 -0.51 22.53 15.38
N GLU A 94 0.52 22.98 14.68
CA GLU A 94 0.48 24.19 13.85
C GLU A 94 0.01 23.88 12.43
N THR A 95 0.46 22.77 11.85
CA THR A 95 0.27 22.44 10.42
C THR A 95 -0.71 21.29 10.18
N GLY A 96 -0.99 20.47 11.19
CA GLY A 96 -1.76 19.23 11.05
C GLY A 96 -0.99 18.07 10.40
N MET A 97 0.28 18.28 10.04
CA MET A 97 1.12 17.24 9.43
C MET A 97 1.38 16.09 10.39
N VAL A 98 1.24 14.85 9.94
CA VAL A 98 1.63 13.67 10.72
C VAL A 98 3.16 13.61 10.77
N LEU A 99 3.74 13.87 11.94
CA LEU A 99 5.20 13.83 12.14
C LEU A 99 5.70 12.47 12.63
N ARG A 100 4.79 11.65 13.15
CA ARG A 100 5.04 10.24 13.47
C ARG A 100 3.78 9.43 13.23
N SER A 101 3.94 8.24 12.69
CA SER A 101 2.88 7.22 12.60
C SER A 101 3.40 5.91 13.17
N ALA A 102 2.54 5.15 13.83
CA ALA A 102 2.84 3.80 14.30
C ALA A 102 1.67 2.88 13.94
N LEU A 103 1.98 1.74 13.33
CA LEU A 103 1.05 0.65 13.10
C LEU A 103 1.03 -0.25 14.34
N LEU A 104 -0.17 -0.56 14.83
CA LEU A 104 -0.40 -1.28 16.08
C LEU A 104 -1.12 -2.60 15.82
N ASP A 105 -0.67 -3.68 16.45
CA ASP A 105 -1.42 -4.94 16.47
C ASP A 105 -2.62 -4.90 17.43
N ASP A 106 -3.35 -6.01 17.52
CA ASP A 106 -4.54 -6.15 18.36
C ASP A 106 -4.24 -6.11 19.88
N GLN A 107 -2.96 -6.20 20.26
CA GLN A 107 -2.49 -5.98 21.63
C GLN A 107 -1.99 -4.54 21.87
N GLY A 108 -2.06 -3.68 20.86
CA GLY A 108 -1.56 -2.30 20.91
C GLY A 108 -0.04 -2.20 20.83
N LYS A 109 0.67 -3.26 20.42
CA LYS A 109 2.12 -3.26 20.23
C LYS A 109 2.46 -2.71 18.86
N ILE A 110 3.51 -1.90 18.81
CA ILE A 110 4.03 -1.30 17.57
C ILE A 110 4.62 -2.40 16.68
N ARG A 111 4.07 -2.54 15.46
CA ARG A 111 4.57 -3.42 14.39
C ARG A 111 5.51 -2.66 13.45
N GLU A 112 5.14 -1.42 13.13
CA GLU A 112 5.91 -0.54 12.27
C GLU A 112 5.77 0.90 12.76
N GLN A 113 6.79 1.74 12.53
CA GLN A 113 6.68 3.17 12.78
C GLN A 113 7.47 3.99 11.78
N PHE A 114 6.91 5.15 11.46
CA PHE A 114 7.59 6.21 10.73
C PHE A 114 7.75 7.42 11.66
N VAL A 115 8.95 8.02 11.68
CA VAL A 115 9.25 9.19 12.52
C VAL A 115 10.06 10.20 11.73
N PHE A 116 9.58 11.44 11.64
CA PHE A 116 10.41 12.54 11.16
C PHE A 116 11.50 12.86 12.20
N THR A 117 12.74 12.94 11.75
CA THR A 117 13.86 13.42 12.57
C THR A 117 13.99 14.94 12.52
N GLU A 118 13.58 15.54 11.41
CA GLU A 118 13.59 16.97 11.14
C GLU A 118 12.38 17.33 10.26
N PHE A 119 11.78 18.49 10.52
CA PHE A 119 10.66 18.99 9.75
C PHE A 119 10.68 20.52 9.71
N GLU A 120 10.75 21.08 8.51
CA GLU A 120 10.76 22.51 8.25
C GLU A 120 9.64 22.87 7.27
N VAL A 121 8.89 23.93 7.58
CA VAL A 121 7.92 24.51 6.66
C VAL A 121 8.52 25.75 6.04
N VAL A 122 8.67 25.72 4.72
CA VAL A 122 9.20 26.83 3.93
C VAL A 122 8.13 27.40 3.00
N ASN A 123 8.18 28.71 2.75
CA ASN A 123 7.22 29.37 1.84
C ASN A 123 7.36 28.89 0.39
N GLN A 124 8.56 28.50 -0.02
CA GLN A 124 8.84 28.01 -1.36
C GLN A 124 9.93 26.94 -1.31
N VAL A 125 9.62 25.77 -1.86
CA VAL A 125 10.62 24.72 -2.08
C VAL A 125 11.41 25.06 -3.35
N ALA A 126 12.75 25.04 -3.26
CA ALA A 126 13.62 25.24 -4.41
C ALA A 126 13.32 24.18 -5.48
N GLN A 127 13.13 24.61 -6.73
CA GLN A 127 12.74 23.71 -7.82
C GLN A 127 13.75 22.59 -8.06
N ASP A 128 15.02 22.83 -7.72
CA ASP A 128 16.05 21.80 -7.86
C ASP A 128 15.86 20.67 -6.85
N LEU A 129 15.38 20.93 -5.62
CA LEU A 129 15.06 19.88 -4.65
C LEU A 129 13.93 18.94 -5.09
N LEU A 130 13.14 19.35 -6.09
CA LEU A 130 12.03 18.56 -6.64
C LEU A 130 12.42 17.73 -7.87
N LYS A 131 13.68 17.80 -8.31
CA LYS A 131 14.22 17.04 -9.43
C LYS A 131 15.09 15.89 -8.91
N PRO A 132 15.15 14.75 -9.64
CA PRO A 132 16.15 13.71 -9.41
C PRO A 132 17.56 14.31 -9.29
N GLN A 133 18.25 14.05 -8.18
CA GLN A 133 19.54 14.68 -7.87
C GLN A 133 20.72 13.80 -8.26
N PHE A 134 20.59 12.49 -8.05
CA PHE A 134 21.71 11.56 -8.11
C PHE A 134 21.70 10.69 -9.37
N ILE A 135 20.53 10.49 -9.99
CA ILE A 135 20.38 9.65 -11.17
C ILE A 135 20.03 10.53 -12.37
N SER A 136 21.02 10.84 -13.22
CA SER A 136 20.79 11.69 -14.39
C SER A 136 19.95 10.95 -15.43
N ALA A 137 18.88 11.60 -15.91
CA ALA A 137 17.99 11.08 -16.96
C ALA A 137 18.71 10.68 -18.26
N ARG A 138 19.97 11.13 -18.46
CA ARG A 138 20.79 10.83 -19.66
C ARG A 138 21.55 9.51 -19.62
N LYS A 139 21.74 8.89 -18.46
CA LYS A 139 22.49 7.62 -18.33
C LYS A 139 21.63 6.37 -18.23
N LEU A 140 20.31 6.50 -18.33
CA LEU A 140 19.36 5.42 -18.05
C LEU A 140 18.95 4.72 -19.35
N ALA A 141 19.56 3.55 -19.59
CA ALA A 141 19.05 2.61 -20.57
C ALA A 141 17.73 2.03 -20.01
N THR A 142 16.68 2.09 -20.83
CA THR A 142 15.34 1.54 -20.58
C THR A 142 14.46 2.33 -19.61
N LYS A 143 13.65 3.26 -20.15
CA LYS A 143 12.40 3.69 -19.52
C LYS A 143 11.42 2.53 -19.67
N ILE A 144 11.26 1.74 -18.62
CA ILE A 144 10.17 0.77 -18.58
C ILE A 144 8.95 1.57 -18.15
N SER A 145 8.07 1.86 -19.10
CA SER A 145 6.69 2.19 -18.73
C SER A 145 6.09 0.92 -18.19
N GLY A 146 6.20 0.75 -16.87
CA GLY A 146 5.46 -0.27 -16.15
C GLY A 146 4.01 0.16 -16.14
N ASN A 147 3.27 -0.18 -17.20
CA ASN A 147 1.85 -0.36 -17.01
C ASN A 147 1.73 -1.58 -16.09
N MET A 148 1.72 -1.35 -14.78
CA MET A 148 1.16 -2.29 -13.78
C MET A 148 -0.27 -2.72 -14.19
N PHE A 149 -0.84 -1.96 -15.13
CA PHE A 149 -2.18 -1.97 -15.62
C PHE A 149 -2.10 -2.09 -17.15
N SER A 150 -2.08 -3.32 -17.68
CA SER A 150 -2.18 -3.53 -19.13
C SER A 150 -3.42 -2.79 -19.68
N GLU A 151 -3.27 -2.12 -20.82
CA GLU A 151 -4.41 -1.45 -21.51
C GLU A 151 -5.44 -2.47 -22.01
N VAL A 152 -5.06 -3.75 -22.08
CA VAL A 152 -5.97 -4.85 -22.41
C VAL A 152 -6.79 -5.19 -21.15
N ILE A 153 -7.96 -4.55 -21.02
CA ILE A 153 -8.94 -4.92 -20.01
C ILE A 153 -9.60 -6.23 -20.47
N LEU A 154 -9.07 -7.37 -20.03
CA LEU A 154 -9.81 -8.63 -20.11
C LEU A 154 -10.97 -8.60 -19.11
N GLN A 155 -12.08 -9.25 -19.45
CA GLN A 155 -13.18 -9.39 -18.50
C GLN A 155 -12.71 -10.15 -17.26
N PRO A 156 -13.02 -9.66 -16.04
CA PRO A 156 -12.72 -10.36 -14.81
C PRO A 156 -13.45 -11.70 -14.77
N VAL A 157 -12.78 -12.72 -14.24
CA VAL A 157 -13.36 -14.07 -14.08
C VAL A 157 -13.34 -14.51 -12.63
N TRP A 158 -12.85 -13.66 -11.73
CA TRP A 158 -12.87 -13.87 -10.28
C TRP A 158 -13.67 -12.78 -9.58
N GLN A 159 -14.33 -13.14 -8.48
CA GLN A 159 -14.95 -12.19 -7.57
C GLN A 159 -14.78 -12.65 -6.14
N ALA A 160 -14.86 -11.73 -5.19
CA ALA A 160 -14.96 -12.09 -3.78
C ALA A 160 -16.42 -12.41 -3.44
N GLY A 161 -16.60 -13.38 -2.54
CA GLY A 161 -17.82 -13.60 -1.78
C GLY A 161 -17.92 -12.62 -0.62
N GLU A 162 -18.09 -13.12 0.60
CA GLU A 162 -18.22 -12.28 1.78
C GLU A 162 -16.87 -11.74 2.26
N LEU A 163 -16.70 -10.42 2.16
CA LEU A 163 -15.50 -9.71 2.63
C LEU A 163 -15.64 -9.25 4.09
N PRO A 164 -14.52 -9.03 4.80
CA PRO A 164 -14.54 -8.31 6.06
C PRO A 164 -15.28 -6.97 5.95
N SER A 165 -16.03 -6.60 6.99
CA SER A 165 -16.85 -5.37 7.01
C SER A 165 -16.05 -4.15 6.54
N GLY A 166 -16.60 -3.36 5.62
CA GLY A 166 -15.98 -2.14 5.08
C GLY A 166 -14.98 -2.36 3.94
N PHE A 167 -14.44 -3.58 3.76
CA PHE A 167 -13.62 -3.87 2.58
C PHE A 167 -14.48 -3.94 1.31
N HIS A 168 -14.01 -3.29 0.26
CA HIS A 168 -14.60 -3.33 -1.07
C HIS A 168 -13.51 -3.32 -2.14
N THR A 169 -13.85 -3.80 -3.34
CA THR A 169 -12.94 -3.80 -4.49
C THR A 169 -12.68 -2.36 -4.94
N ILE A 170 -11.42 -1.96 -4.96
CA ILE A 170 -10.98 -0.64 -5.49
C ILE A 170 -10.24 -0.76 -6.82
N VAL A 171 -9.65 -1.92 -7.09
CA VAL A 171 -8.98 -2.24 -8.36
C VAL A 171 -9.25 -3.70 -8.70
N GLN A 172 -9.56 -3.98 -9.96
CA GLN A 172 -9.66 -5.35 -10.46
C GLN A 172 -9.24 -5.38 -11.92
N GLN A 173 -8.19 -6.14 -12.21
CA GLN A 173 -7.60 -6.19 -13.53
C GLN A 173 -7.10 -7.59 -13.85
N ARG A 174 -7.24 -7.94 -15.12
CA ARG A 174 -6.79 -9.20 -15.66
C ARG A 174 -5.80 -8.93 -16.79
N SER A 175 -4.58 -9.44 -16.64
CA SER A 175 -3.48 -9.24 -17.57
C SER A 175 -3.22 -10.52 -18.36
N PRO A 176 -2.99 -10.44 -19.68
CA PRO A 176 -2.56 -11.60 -20.47
C PRO A 176 -1.13 -12.04 -20.13
N ASP A 177 -0.31 -11.15 -19.57
CA ASP A 177 1.06 -11.43 -19.17
C ASP A 177 1.04 -12.14 -17.81
N SER A 178 1.14 -13.47 -17.82
CA SER A 178 1.53 -14.27 -16.66
C SER A 178 2.72 -15.15 -17.02
N THR A 179 3.48 -15.57 -16.00
CA THR A 179 4.55 -16.56 -16.14
C THR A 179 4.04 -17.90 -16.66
N ALA A 180 2.75 -18.19 -16.43
CA ALA A 180 2.06 -19.43 -16.76
C ALA A 180 1.24 -19.35 -18.06
N GLY A 181 1.44 -18.38 -18.96
CA GLY A 181 0.79 -18.37 -20.29
C GLY A 181 -0.76 -18.27 -20.33
N GLU A 182 -1.46 -18.29 -19.19
CA GLU A 182 -2.87 -17.95 -19.01
C GLU A 182 -3.01 -16.64 -18.24
N ALA A 183 -4.01 -15.83 -18.56
CA ALA A 183 -4.15 -14.50 -17.96
C ALA A 183 -4.21 -14.53 -16.41
N ALA A 184 -3.37 -13.72 -15.77
CA ALA A 184 -3.36 -13.49 -14.32
C ALA A 184 -4.38 -12.42 -13.93
N GLU A 185 -5.00 -12.55 -12.75
CA GLU A 185 -5.93 -11.56 -12.22
C GLU A 185 -5.41 -10.96 -10.91
N HIS A 186 -5.41 -9.63 -10.82
CA HIS A 186 -5.02 -8.86 -9.64
C HIS A 186 -6.22 -8.04 -9.17
N ILE A 187 -6.59 -8.23 -7.90
CA ILE A 187 -7.71 -7.56 -7.26
C ILE A 187 -7.18 -6.87 -6.00
N VAL A 188 -7.54 -5.60 -5.80
CA VAL A 188 -7.20 -4.87 -4.58
C VAL A 188 -8.47 -4.55 -3.82
N PHE A 189 -8.54 -5.05 -2.59
CA PHE A 189 -9.58 -4.72 -1.62
C PHE A 189 -9.05 -3.67 -0.66
N SER A 190 -9.91 -2.72 -0.28
CA SER A 190 -9.57 -1.66 0.66
C SER A 190 -10.78 -1.29 1.48
N ASP A 191 -10.55 -0.83 2.69
CA ASP A 191 -11.57 -0.26 3.57
C ASP A 191 -11.45 1.25 3.78
N GLY A 192 -10.49 1.84 3.07
CA GLY A 192 -10.12 3.26 3.19
C GLY A 192 -8.77 3.46 3.87
N LEU A 193 -8.37 2.55 4.76
CA LEU A 193 -7.11 2.61 5.50
C LEU A 193 -6.19 1.42 5.18
N ALA A 194 -6.64 0.20 5.45
CA ALA A 194 -5.95 -1.03 5.07
C ALA A 194 -6.21 -1.37 3.59
N ALA A 195 -5.31 -2.17 3.01
CA ALA A 195 -5.50 -2.76 1.68
C ALA A 195 -4.95 -4.17 1.64
N VAL A 196 -5.61 -5.02 0.84
CA VAL A 196 -5.18 -6.38 0.54
C VAL A 196 -5.18 -6.57 -0.97
N SER A 197 -4.05 -6.97 -1.51
CA SER A 197 -3.91 -7.41 -2.90
C SER A 197 -4.10 -8.90 -2.99
N VAL A 198 -4.91 -9.35 -3.95
CA VAL A 198 -5.12 -10.75 -4.28
C VAL A 198 -4.65 -11.01 -5.70
N PHE A 199 -3.76 -11.97 -5.85
CA PHE A 199 -3.25 -12.45 -7.12
C PHE A 199 -3.81 -13.83 -7.41
N VAL A 200 -4.31 -14.03 -8.62
CA VAL A 200 -4.88 -15.30 -9.06
C VAL A 200 -4.23 -15.73 -10.37
N GLU A 201 -3.57 -16.88 -10.35
CA GLU A 201 -2.85 -17.44 -11.49
C GLU A 201 -3.13 -18.93 -11.63
N LYS A 202 -3.17 -19.46 -12.85
CA LYS A 202 -3.36 -20.89 -13.06
C LYS A 202 -2.07 -21.63 -12.75
N ILE A 203 -2.17 -22.77 -12.07
CA ILE A 203 -1.04 -23.65 -11.82
C ILE A 203 -0.79 -24.49 -13.08
N GLN A 204 0.42 -24.42 -13.63
CA GLN A 204 0.84 -25.21 -14.80
C GLN A 204 1.93 -26.20 -14.41
N ASP A 205 1.53 -27.40 -13.99
CA ASP A 205 2.39 -28.54 -13.64
C ASP A 205 3.53 -28.27 -12.63
N GLU A 206 3.58 -27.06 -12.04
CA GLU A 206 4.50 -26.63 -11.00
C GLU A 206 3.85 -26.72 -9.62
N GLU A 207 4.69 -26.80 -8.58
CA GLU A 207 4.21 -26.66 -7.21
C GLU A 207 3.68 -25.23 -6.96
N PRO A 208 2.62 -25.06 -6.16
CA PRO A 208 2.14 -23.73 -5.80
C PRO A 208 3.24 -22.92 -5.11
N LEU A 209 3.38 -21.64 -5.47
CA LEU A 209 4.38 -20.73 -4.89
C LEU A 209 4.27 -20.59 -3.36
N LEU A 210 3.07 -20.75 -2.81
CA LEU A 210 2.72 -20.54 -1.43
C LEU A 210 1.42 -21.31 -1.14
N GLU A 211 1.47 -22.16 -0.12
CA GLU A 211 0.30 -22.74 0.53
C GLU A 211 0.33 -22.42 2.02
N GLY A 212 -0.78 -21.90 2.53
CA GLY A 212 -0.92 -21.49 3.92
C GLY A 212 -0.38 -20.10 4.22
N PRO A 213 -0.22 -19.77 5.52
CA PRO A 213 0.13 -18.43 5.96
C PRO A 213 1.63 -18.17 5.92
N THR A 214 2.00 -16.93 5.62
CA THR A 214 3.35 -16.39 5.84
C THR A 214 3.25 -14.92 6.25
N SER A 215 4.28 -14.40 6.92
CA SER A 215 4.30 -13.00 7.35
C SER A 215 5.73 -12.47 7.42
N MET A 216 5.89 -11.20 7.06
CA MET A 216 7.12 -10.44 7.23
C MET A 216 6.77 -9.07 7.80
N ASP A 217 7.19 -8.81 9.05
CA ASP A 217 6.86 -7.59 9.80
C ASP A 217 5.34 -7.31 9.91
N ALA A 218 4.88 -6.22 9.32
CA ALA A 218 3.47 -5.84 9.24
C ALA A 218 2.74 -6.52 8.07
N MET A 219 3.46 -7.06 7.09
CA MET A 219 2.88 -7.68 5.91
C MET A 219 2.51 -9.14 6.20
N SER A 220 1.25 -9.48 5.99
CA SER A 220 0.77 -10.86 6.01
C SER A 220 0.48 -11.33 4.59
N ALA A 221 0.69 -12.61 4.33
CA ALA A 221 0.25 -13.26 3.11
C ALA A 221 -0.37 -14.63 3.40
N TYR A 222 -1.26 -15.04 2.52
CA TYR A 222 -1.90 -16.34 2.56
C TYR A 222 -2.07 -16.90 1.15
N GLY A 223 -1.59 -18.13 0.94
CA GLY A 223 -1.73 -18.84 -0.32
C GLY A 223 -2.70 -20.01 -0.21
N VAL A 224 -3.54 -20.21 -1.22
CA VAL A 224 -4.44 -21.36 -1.32
C VAL A 224 -4.62 -21.77 -2.78
N VAL A 225 -4.78 -23.07 -3.01
CA VAL A 225 -5.13 -23.60 -4.33
C VAL A 225 -6.64 -23.88 -4.39
N MET A 226 -7.30 -23.35 -5.41
CA MET A 226 -8.72 -23.59 -5.68
C MET A 226 -8.98 -23.66 -7.18
N ASP A 227 -9.74 -24.66 -7.62
CA ASP A 227 -10.10 -24.89 -9.03
C ASP A 227 -8.92 -24.92 -10.03
N GLY A 228 -7.74 -25.35 -9.56
CA GLY A 228 -6.50 -25.38 -10.37
C GLY A 228 -5.79 -24.02 -10.49
N TYR A 229 -6.22 -23.03 -9.71
CA TYR A 229 -5.59 -21.72 -9.60
C TYR A 229 -4.95 -21.56 -8.23
N GLN A 230 -3.80 -20.88 -8.21
CA GLN A 230 -3.21 -20.37 -7.00
C GLN A 230 -3.75 -18.97 -6.71
N VAL A 231 -4.28 -18.80 -5.50
CA VAL A 231 -4.76 -17.52 -4.98
C VAL A 231 -3.83 -17.08 -3.85
N ILE A 232 -3.23 -15.91 -3.98
CA ILE A 232 -2.34 -15.32 -2.98
C ILE A 232 -2.90 -13.96 -2.55
N ALA A 233 -3.32 -13.86 -1.30
CA ALA A 233 -3.69 -12.58 -0.67
C ALA A 233 -2.51 -12.04 0.13
N VAL A 234 -2.20 -10.75 -0.01
CA VAL A 234 -1.07 -10.06 0.66
C VAL A 234 -1.51 -8.66 1.11
N GLY A 235 -1.21 -8.27 2.35
CA GLY A 235 -1.49 -6.91 2.83
C GLY A 235 -0.99 -6.65 4.25
N GLU A 236 -0.95 -5.36 4.63
CA GLU A 236 -0.67 -4.91 5.99
C GLU A 236 -1.92 -5.06 6.87
N VAL A 237 -2.30 -6.31 7.10
CA VAL A 237 -3.44 -6.72 7.93
C VAL A 237 -3.08 -7.98 8.71
N PRO A 238 -3.82 -8.33 9.79
CA PRO A 238 -3.66 -9.61 10.46
C PRO A 238 -3.79 -10.81 9.52
N GLN A 239 -3.07 -11.89 9.82
CA GLN A 239 -3.05 -13.12 9.01
C GLN A 239 -4.46 -13.67 8.71
N ARG A 240 -5.37 -13.63 9.70
CA ARG A 240 -6.76 -14.06 9.53
C ARG A 240 -7.50 -13.32 8.41
N THR A 241 -7.13 -12.07 8.15
CA THR A 241 -7.78 -11.22 7.16
C THR A 241 -7.39 -11.62 5.75
N VAL A 242 -6.09 -11.85 5.49
CA VAL A 242 -5.63 -12.36 4.19
C VAL A 242 -6.13 -13.78 3.94
N GLU A 243 -6.23 -14.62 4.98
CA GLU A 243 -6.83 -15.95 4.85
C GLU A 243 -8.31 -15.88 4.50
N GLN A 244 -9.10 -15.07 5.22
CA GLN A 244 -10.53 -14.90 4.95
C GLN A 244 -10.78 -14.39 3.53
N ILE A 245 -10.02 -13.38 3.09
CA ILE A 245 -10.16 -12.81 1.74
C ILE A 245 -9.76 -13.83 0.67
N ALA A 246 -8.63 -14.52 0.83
CA ALA A 246 -8.18 -15.52 -0.14
C ALA A 246 -9.21 -16.64 -0.31
N ARG A 247 -9.79 -17.13 0.80
CA ARG A 247 -10.81 -18.20 0.79
C ARG A 247 -12.18 -17.73 0.28
N ALA A 248 -12.47 -16.44 0.36
CA ALA A 248 -13.71 -15.87 -0.17
C ALA A 248 -13.69 -15.71 -1.70
N MET A 249 -12.55 -15.92 -2.35
CA MET A 249 -12.46 -15.83 -3.81
C MET A 249 -13.22 -16.96 -4.48
N GLN A 250 -13.93 -16.63 -5.56
CA GLN A 250 -14.67 -17.58 -6.38
C GLN A 250 -14.61 -17.19 -7.85
N ARG A 251 -14.62 -18.19 -8.72
CA ARG A 251 -14.66 -17.99 -10.16
C ARG A 251 -16.08 -17.68 -10.62
N ILE A 252 -16.22 -16.74 -11.54
CA ILE A 252 -17.47 -16.40 -12.21
C ILE A 252 -17.64 -17.41 -13.35
N GLU A 253 -18.71 -18.21 -13.30
CA GLU A 253 -19.12 -19.13 -14.38
C GLU A 253 -19.75 -18.40 -15.56
#